data_AF-A0A918KSD3-F1
#
_entry.id   AF-A0A918KSD3-F1
#
_cell.length_a   1.000
_cell.length_b   1.000
_cell.length_c   1.000
_cell.angle_alpha   90.00
_cell.angle_beta   90.00
_cell.angle_gamma   90.00
#
_symmetry.space_group_name_H-M   'P 1'
#
loop_
_entity.id
_entity.type
_entity.pdbx_description
1 polymer ?
#
loop_
_entity_poly.entity_id
_entity_poly.type
_entity_poly.pdbx_seq_one_letter_code
_entity_poly.pdbx_strand_id
1 'polypeptide(L)'
;MAKQEKKQKELTGRHVLLMVVAFFGVIFAINAYFITAAVTSFRGEDVKGSYRQGLEYNQQLETRRAEGQLGWSASYNVINTETDSPRVIVALKKKSSPLANLDISGTLRHPTDTKMDKTVSFVETKSGQYEMVEPLPSGQWQLRATATDGADTFNFQHDLWTK
;
A
#
# COMPACT_ATOMS: atom_id res chain seq x y z
N MET A 1 53.40 3.21 57.24
CA MET A 1 52.53 3.02 56.06
C MET A 1 51.16 3.59 56.39
N ALA A 2 50.77 4.72 55.80
CA ALA A 2 49.48 5.35 56.08
C ALA A 2 48.37 4.68 55.25
N LYS A 3 47.41 4.05 55.94
CA LYS A 3 46.24 3.40 55.33
C LYS A 3 45.25 4.51 54.94
N GLN A 4 45.11 4.79 53.64
CA GLN A 4 44.08 5.70 53.16
C GLN A 4 42.70 5.06 53.40
N GLU A 5 41.93 5.62 54.32
CA GLU A 5 40.51 5.30 54.45
C GLU A 5 39.76 5.88 53.25
N LYS A 6 39.29 5.01 52.36
CA LYS A 6 38.33 5.38 51.31
C LYS A 6 37.05 5.81 52.01
N LYS A 7 36.82 7.13 52.06
CA LYS A 7 35.56 7.75 52.49
C LYS A 7 34.41 7.06 51.74
N GLN A 8 33.60 6.28 52.44
CA GLN A 8 32.46 5.58 51.84
C GLN A 8 31.55 6.63 51.19
N LYS A 9 31.33 6.51 49.88
CA LYS A 9 30.37 7.37 49.18
C LYS A 9 28.97 6.93 49.61
N GLU A 10 28.38 7.68 50.52
CA GLU A 10 27.01 7.44 50.95
C GLU A 10 26.05 7.78 49.80
N LEU A 11 25.13 6.87 49.50
CA LEU A 11 24.04 7.11 48.55
C LEU A 11 23.06 8.11 49.18
N THR A 12 23.23 9.39 48.87
CA THR A 12 22.30 10.43 49.30
C THR A 12 21.06 10.48 48.39
N GLY A 13 19.95 11.07 48.87
CA GLY A 13 18.72 11.22 48.08
C GLY A 13 18.91 11.97 46.75
N ARG A 14 19.95 12.81 46.63
CA ARG A 14 20.35 13.44 45.35
C ARG A 14 20.89 12.45 44.33
N HIS A 15 21.61 11.42 44.76
CA HIS A 15 22.09 10.36 43.87
C HIS A 15 20.92 9.54 43.34
N VAL A 16 19.97 9.20 44.21
CA VAL A 16 18.74 8.49 43.81
C VAL A 16 17.92 9.33 42.84
N LEU A 17 17.75 10.64 43.11
CA LEU A 17 17.07 11.55 42.19
C LEU A 17 17.76 11.59 40.81
N LEU A 18 19.09 11.72 40.77
CA LEU A 18 19.85 11.72 39.52
C LEU A 18 19.73 10.38 38.77
N MET A 19 19.77 9.26 39.48
CA MET A 19 19.59 7.93 38.88
C MET A 19 18.19 7.76 38.28
N VAL A 20 17.16 8.22 38.99
CA VAL A 20 15.76 8.18 38.50
C VAL A 20 15.60 9.07 37.26
N VAL A 21 16.08 10.30 37.30
CA VAL A 21 16.02 11.23 36.15
C VAL A 21 16.79 10.67 34.95
N ALA A 22 17.99 10.10 35.17
CA ALA A 22 18.78 9.50 34.10
C ALA A 22 18.07 8.27 33.50
N PHE A 23 17.46 7.42 34.33
CA PHE A 23 16.69 6.26 33.87
C PHE A 23 15.53 6.68 32.97
N PHE A 24 14.69 7.60 33.43
CA PHE A 24 13.58 8.10 32.61
C PHE A 24 14.08 8.83 31.36
N GLY A 25 15.17 9.59 31.46
CA GLY A 25 15.79 10.27 30.31
C GLY A 25 16.21 9.29 29.21
N VAL A 26 16.80 8.15 29.57
CA VAL A 26 17.13 7.09 28.60
C VAL A 26 15.89 6.50 27.95
N ILE A 27 14.85 6.20 28.73
CA ILE A 27 13.57 5.70 28.20
C ILE A 27 12.94 6.70 27.23
N PHE A 28 12.91 7.99 27.58
CA PHE A 28 12.43 9.05 26.69
C PHE A 28 13.24 9.14 25.40
N ALA A 29 14.57 9.07 25.47
CA ALA A 29 15.44 9.12 24.30
C ALA A 29 15.19 7.95 23.34
N ILE A 30 15.07 6.73 23.88
CA ILE A 30 14.79 5.52 23.09
C ILE A 30 13.38 5.61 22.46
N ASN A 31 12.38 6.05 23.23
CA ASN A 31 11.02 6.22 22.70
C ASN A 31 10.96 7.29 21.61
N ALA A 32 11.64 8.43 21.79
CA ALA A 32 11.75 9.46 20.76
C ALA A 32 12.46 8.92 19.51
N TYR A 33 13.54 8.14 19.68
CA TYR A 33 14.19 7.45 18.58
C TYR A 33 13.21 6.53 17.84
N PHE A 34 12.44 5.69 18.54
CA PHE A 34 11.44 4.84 17.89
C PHE A 34 10.33 5.63 17.20
N ILE A 35 9.84 6.73 17.78
CA ILE A 35 8.85 7.60 17.15
C ILE A 35 9.43 8.20 15.86
N THR A 36 10.64 8.77 15.91
CA THR A 36 11.30 9.32 14.72
C THR A 36 11.60 8.25 13.68
N ALA A 37 12.08 7.08 14.08
CA ALA A 37 12.30 5.94 13.20
C ALA A 37 10.99 5.49 12.55
N ALA A 38 9.90 5.34 13.30
CA ALA A 38 8.59 4.95 12.75
C ALA A 38 8.05 6.00 11.75
N VAL A 39 8.11 7.29 12.10
CA VAL A 39 7.65 8.38 11.22
C VAL A 39 8.51 8.52 9.96
N THR A 40 9.81 8.21 10.04
CA THR A 40 10.73 8.30 8.88
C THR A 40 10.73 7.03 8.03
N SER A 41 10.55 5.85 8.61
CA SER A 41 10.62 4.55 7.93
C SER A 41 9.29 4.10 7.33
N PHE A 42 8.14 4.53 7.88
CA PHE A 42 6.82 4.20 7.35
C PHE A 42 6.00 5.48 7.09
N ARG A 43 6.28 6.17 5.98
CA ARG A 43 5.38 7.20 5.42
C ARG A 43 4.25 6.61 4.57
N GLY A 44 3.76 5.44 4.93
CA GLY A 44 2.62 4.77 4.31
C GLY A 44 1.34 4.97 5.11
N GLU A 45 1.02 6.21 5.46
CA GLU A 45 -0.33 6.54 5.96
C GLU A 45 -1.27 6.59 4.75
N ASP A 46 -1.92 5.46 4.45
CA ASP A 46 -3.16 5.44 3.67
C ASP A 46 -4.30 4.91 4.54
N VAL A 47 -4.44 5.43 5.77
CA VAL A 47 -5.70 5.28 6.52
C VAL A 47 -5.89 6.46 7.48
N LYS A 48 -6.47 7.56 7.00
CA LYS A 48 -7.29 8.41 7.87
C LYS A 48 -8.51 7.59 8.32
N GLY A 49 -8.40 6.93 9.47
CA GLY A 49 -9.54 6.38 10.19
C GLY A 49 -9.60 4.86 10.31
N SER A 50 -8.71 4.26 11.10
CA SER A 50 -8.75 2.85 11.55
C SER A 50 -9.96 2.49 12.45
N TYR A 51 -11.09 3.19 12.35
CA TYR A 51 -12.33 2.88 13.05
C TYR A 51 -13.48 2.49 12.10
N ARG A 52 -13.27 2.52 10.77
CA ARG A 52 -14.30 2.17 9.76
C ARG A 52 -14.25 0.74 9.23
N GLN A 53 -13.34 -0.10 9.73
CA GLN A 53 -13.20 -1.51 9.32
C GLN A 53 -14.48 -2.35 9.56
N GLY A 54 -15.39 -1.90 10.43
CA GLY A 54 -16.68 -2.58 10.67
C GLY A 54 -17.83 -2.17 9.75
N LEU A 55 -17.72 -1.05 9.03
CA LEU A 55 -18.79 -0.50 8.18
C LEU A 55 -18.53 -0.71 6.67
N GLU A 56 -17.30 -1.07 6.28
CA GLU A 56 -16.92 -1.25 4.87
C GLU A 56 -17.28 -2.60 4.26
N TYR A 57 -17.69 -3.60 5.05
CA TYR A 57 -18.25 -4.83 4.48
C TYR A 57 -19.53 -4.55 3.68
N ASN A 58 -20.37 -3.63 4.18
CA ASN A 58 -21.60 -3.24 3.49
C ASN A 58 -21.34 -2.27 2.32
N GLN A 59 -20.32 -1.40 2.39
CA GLN A 59 -19.95 -0.49 1.29
C GLN A 59 -19.24 -1.21 0.12
N GLN A 60 -18.49 -2.29 0.38
CA GLN A 60 -17.98 -3.16 -0.70
C GLN A 60 -19.12 -3.90 -1.42
N LEU A 61 -20.20 -4.25 -0.71
CA LEU A 61 -21.42 -4.79 -1.31
C LEU A 61 -22.20 -3.74 -2.12
N GLU A 62 -22.19 -2.47 -1.72
CA GLU A 62 -22.82 -1.38 -2.50
C GLU A 62 -22.00 -0.96 -3.71
N THR A 63 -20.66 -0.99 -3.65
CA THR A 63 -19.81 -0.75 -4.83
C THR A 63 -20.04 -1.86 -5.87
N ARG A 64 -20.16 -3.13 -5.44
CA ARG A 64 -20.61 -4.22 -6.34
C ARG A 64 -22.06 -4.06 -6.84
N ARG A 65 -22.94 -3.36 -6.11
CA ARG A 65 -24.30 -3.05 -6.59
C ARG A 65 -24.34 -1.89 -7.58
N ALA A 66 -23.42 -0.92 -7.48
CA ALA A 66 -23.24 0.13 -8.48
C ALA A 66 -22.66 -0.43 -9.79
N GLU A 67 -21.73 -1.40 -9.72
CA GLU A 67 -21.27 -2.19 -10.87
C GLU A 67 -22.41 -2.95 -11.56
N GLY A 68 -23.46 -3.31 -10.80
CA GLY A 68 -24.67 -3.96 -11.32
C GLY A 68 -25.58 -3.06 -12.19
N GLN A 69 -25.45 -1.73 -12.14
CA GLN A 69 -26.34 -0.83 -12.90
C GLN A 69 -25.85 -0.56 -14.32
N LEU A 70 -24.54 -0.66 -14.59
CA LEU A 70 -23.97 -0.50 -15.94
C LEU A 70 -23.89 -1.82 -16.73
N GLY A 71 -23.83 -2.96 -16.03
CA GLY A 71 -23.70 -4.30 -16.63
C GLY A 71 -22.31 -4.56 -17.23
N TRP A 72 -21.28 -3.88 -16.71
CA TRP A 72 -19.89 -4.03 -17.13
C TRP A 72 -19.21 -5.13 -16.33
N SER A 73 -18.35 -5.91 -16.98
CA SER A 73 -17.54 -6.95 -16.35
C SER A 73 -16.10 -6.87 -16.85
N ALA A 74 -15.17 -7.04 -15.90
CA ALA A 74 -13.74 -7.08 -16.17
C ALA A 74 -13.20 -8.49 -15.89
N SER A 75 -12.47 -9.05 -16.84
CA SER A 75 -11.73 -10.32 -16.68
C SER A 75 -10.24 -10.08 -16.83
N TYR A 76 -9.43 -10.68 -15.97
CA TYR A 76 -7.99 -10.43 -15.89
C TYR A 76 -7.23 -11.70 -16.26
N ASN A 77 -6.16 -11.56 -17.03
CA ASN A 77 -5.20 -12.61 -17.29
C ASN A 77 -3.79 -12.04 -17.16
N VAL A 78 -2.96 -12.66 -16.32
CA VAL A 78 -1.59 -12.24 -16.05
C VAL A 78 -0.64 -13.27 -16.66
N ILE A 79 0.13 -12.85 -17.66
CA ILE A 79 1.16 -13.66 -18.27
C ILE A 79 2.48 -13.27 -17.62
N ASN A 80 2.93 -14.13 -16.69
CA ASN A 80 4.25 -14.03 -16.08
C ASN A 80 5.24 -14.82 -16.92
N THR A 81 6.21 -14.14 -17.52
CA THR A 81 7.29 -14.73 -18.30
C THR A 81 8.61 -14.57 -17.54
N GLU A 82 9.40 -15.64 -17.42
CA GLU A 82 10.71 -15.60 -16.73
C GLU A 82 11.73 -14.67 -17.42
N THR A 83 11.48 -14.29 -18.67
CA THR A 83 12.42 -13.56 -19.54
C THR A 83 11.90 -12.21 -20.02
N ASP A 84 10.63 -11.89 -19.80
CA ASP A 84 9.99 -10.68 -20.32
C ASP A 84 9.10 -10.05 -19.23
N SER A 85 8.87 -8.74 -19.33
CA SER A 85 8.06 -7.99 -18.37
C SER A 85 6.66 -8.60 -18.23
N PRO A 86 6.09 -8.69 -17.01
CA PRO A 86 4.77 -9.27 -16.82
C PRO A 86 3.73 -8.50 -17.64
N ARG A 87 2.91 -9.26 -18.36
CA ARG A 87 1.84 -8.70 -19.19
C ARG A 87 0.50 -8.91 -18.51
N VAL A 88 -0.23 -7.82 -18.29
CA VAL A 88 -1.56 -7.87 -17.70
C VAL A 88 -2.56 -7.55 -18.80
N ILE A 89 -3.41 -8.53 -19.08
CA ILE A 89 -4.50 -8.42 -20.05
C ILE A 89 -5.81 -8.26 -19.29
N VAL A 90 -6.53 -7.19 -19.60
CA VAL A 90 -7.85 -6.87 -19.05
C VAL A 90 -8.86 -6.91 -20.18
N ALA A 91 -9.85 -7.79 -20.07
CA ALA A 91 -10.98 -7.84 -20.99
C ALA A 91 -12.20 -7.18 -20.35
N LEU A 92 -12.71 -6.12 -20.98
CA LEU A 92 -13.91 -5.39 -20.55
C LEU A 92 -15.10 -5.71 -21.46
N LYS A 93 -16.25 -6.05 -20.86
CA LYS A 93 -17.49 -6.34 -21.56
C LYS A 93 -18.69 -5.65 -20.92
N LYS A 94 -19.65 -5.20 -21.71
CA LYS A 94 -20.96 -4.70 -21.27
C LYS A 94 -22.05 -5.63 -21.76
N LYS A 95 -22.77 -6.31 -20.86
CA LYS A 95 -23.88 -7.25 -21.21
C LYS A 95 -23.52 -8.20 -22.37
N SER A 96 -22.30 -8.74 -22.35
CA SER A 96 -21.71 -9.65 -23.37
C SER A 96 -21.14 -9.01 -24.64
N SER A 97 -21.27 -7.70 -24.85
CA SER A 97 -20.57 -6.97 -25.91
C SER A 97 -19.19 -6.51 -25.44
N PRO A 98 -18.11 -6.66 -26.24
CA PRO A 98 -16.81 -6.09 -25.90
C PRO A 98 -16.89 -4.56 -25.85
N LEU A 99 -16.25 -3.96 -24.83
CA LEU A 99 -16.15 -2.50 -24.70
C LEU A 99 -14.83 -2.03 -25.30
N ALA A 100 -14.87 -1.58 -26.55
CA ALA A 100 -13.70 -1.10 -27.29
C ALA A 100 -13.54 0.43 -27.23
N ASN A 101 -12.34 0.91 -27.52
CA ASN A 101 -11.95 2.33 -27.54
C ASN A 101 -12.13 3.06 -26.20
N LEU A 102 -11.90 2.38 -25.09
CA LEU A 102 -11.91 2.98 -23.76
C LEU A 102 -10.52 3.50 -23.39
N ASP A 103 -10.50 4.68 -22.78
CA ASP A 103 -9.29 5.16 -22.10
C ASP A 103 -9.20 4.50 -20.73
N ILE A 104 -8.20 3.64 -20.57
CA ILE A 104 -7.92 2.95 -19.31
C ILE A 104 -6.60 3.42 -18.76
N SER A 105 -6.67 4.05 -17.59
CA SER A 105 -5.50 4.46 -16.81
C SER A 105 -5.58 3.88 -15.41
N GLY A 106 -4.43 3.67 -14.78
CA GLY A 106 -4.39 3.11 -13.45
C GLY A 106 -3.07 3.31 -12.75
N THR A 107 -2.98 2.74 -11.55
CA THR A 107 -1.79 2.73 -10.72
C THR A 107 -1.58 1.33 -10.20
N LEU A 108 -0.36 0.83 -10.36
CA LEU A 108 0.15 -0.35 -9.70
C LEU A 108 0.76 0.08 -8.37
N ARG A 109 0.26 -0.48 -7.28
CA ARG A 109 0.74 -0.17 -5.93
C ARG A 109 1.52 -1.35 -5.37
N HIS A 110 2.65 -1.07 -4.74
CA HIS A 110 3.37 -2.07 -3.96
C HIS A 110 2.91 -2.02 -2.50
N PRO A 111 2.54 -3.15 -1.87
CA PRO A 111 1.87 -3.15 -0.57
C PRO A 111 2.73 -2.60 0.57
N THR A 112 4.05 -2.64 0.44
CA THR A 112 4.99 -2.23 1.50
C THR A 112 5.91 -1.06 1.12
N ASP A 113 5.89 -0.62 -0.14
CA ASP A 113 6.74 0.49 -0.60
C ASP A 113 6.02 1.38 -1.62
N THR A 114 5.43 2.47 -1.14
CA THR A 114 4.71 3.43 -1.99
C THR A 114 5.61 4.16 -2.98
N LYS A 115 6.95 4.11 -2.83
CA LYS A 115 7.88 4.67 -3.83
C LYS A 115 7.95 3.80 -5.09
N MET A 116 7.50 2.56 -5.00
CA MET A 116 7.42 1.65 -6.14
C MET A 116 6.10 1.78 -6.90
N ASP A 117 5.18 2.64 -6.46
CA ASP A 117 3.91 2.86 -7.13
C ASP A 117 4.15 3.41 -8.55
N LYS A 118 3.58 2.75 -9.55
CA LYS A 118 3.73 3.10 -10.96
C LYS A 118 2.39 3.44 -11.58
N THR A 119 2.32 4.56 -12.28
CA THR A 119 1.16 4.87 -13.13
C THR A 119 1.26 4.06 -14.41
N VAL A 120 0.16 3.44 -14.83
CA VAL A 120 0.09 2.58 -16.00
C VAL A 120 -1.07 2.99 -16.89
N SER A 121 -0.88 2.85 -18.19
CA SER A 121 -1.91 2.99 -19.22
C SER A 121 -2.04 1.68 -19.98
N PHE A 122 -3.26 1.32 -20.37
CA PHE A 122 -3.49 0.11 -21.14
C PHE A 122 -3.65 0.45 -22.62
N VAL A 123 -3.17 -0.44 -23.48
CA VAL A 123 -3.32 -0.35 -24.93
C VAL A 123 -4.34 -1.39 -25.37
N GLU A 124 -5.33 -0.99 -26.15
CA GLU A 124 -6.27 -1.94 -26.73
C GLU A 124 -5.58 -2.80 -27.79
N THR A 125 -5.55 -4.13 -27.59
CA THR A 125 -4.93 -5.08 -28.53
C THR A 125 -5.96 -5.80 -29.39
N LYS A 126 -7.17 -6.00 -28.86
CA LYS A 126 -8.35 -6.51 -29.57
C LYS A 126 -9.58 -5.79 -29.03
N SER A 127 -10.67 -5.80 -29.79
CA SER A 127 -11.94 -5.21 -29.35
C SER A 127 -12.31 -5.65 -27.93
N GLY A 128 -12.28 -4.71 -26.98
CA GLY A 128 -12.56 -4.95 -25.56
C GLY A 128 -11.49 -5.72 -24.78
N GLN A 129 -10.27 -5.86 -25.31
CA GLN A 129 -9.10 -6.40 -24.63
C GLN A 129 -7.99 -5.36 -24.60
N TYR A 130 -7.53 -5.08 -23.40
CA TYR A 130 -6.55 -4.06 -23.08
C TYR A 130 -5.34 -4.73 -22.43
N GLU A 131 -4.15 -4.42 -22.92
CA GLU A 131 -2.90 -4.98 -22.42
C GLU A 131 -2.02 -3.86 -21.87
N MET A 132 -1.41 -4.12 -20.73
CA MET A 132 -0.29 -3.34 -20.23
C MET A 132 0.95 -4.24 -20.11
N VAL A 133 2.10 -3.68 -20.43
CA VAL A 133 3.40 -4.35 -20.27
C VAL A 133 4.28 -3.41 -19.48
N GLU A 134 4.55 -3.78 -18.23
CA GLU A 134 5.38 -2.98 -17.33
C GLU A 134 6.40 -3.87 -16.63
N PRO A 135 7.69 -3.47 -16.57
CA PRO A 135 8.67 -4.19 -15.79
C PRO A 135 8.35 -4.01 -14.30
N LEU A 136 7.78 -5.06 -13.71
CA LEU A 136 7.48 -5.15 -12.29
C LEU A 136 8.43 -6.15 -11.63
N PRO A 137 9.10 -5.76 -10.54
CA PRO A 137 9.78 -6.70 -9.65
C PRO A 137 8.86 -7.85 -9.22
N SER A 138 9.44 -9.01 -8.92
CA SER A 138 8.71 -10.13 -8.35
C SER A 138 8.11 -9.75 -6.99
N GLY A 139 6.87 -10.15 -6.76
CA GLY A 139 6.15 -9.80 -5.53
C GLY A 139 4.65 -9.59 -5.71
N GLN A 140 4.03 -9.07 -4.65
CA GLN A 140 2.63 -8.70 -4.63
C GLN A 140 2.46 -7.28 -5.13
N TRP A 141 1.47 -7.08 -5.99
CA TRP A 141 1.10 -5.78 -6.53
C TRP A 141 -0.41 -5.63 -6.52
N GLN A 142 -0.91 -4.41 -6.36
CA GLN A 142 -2.33 -4.12 -6.51
C GLN A 142 -2.53 -3.16 -7.68
N LEU A 143 -3.25 -3.60 -8.69
CA LEU A 143 -3.71 -2.75 -9.78
C LEU A 143 -5.00 -2.05 -9.36
N ARG A 144 -5.02 -0.71 -9.43
CA ARG A 144 -6.23 0.10 -9.38
C ARG A 144 -6.35 0.86 -10.68
N ALA A 145 -7.40 0.63 -11.45
CA ALA A 145 -7.57 1.27 -12.75
C ALA A 145 -9.00 1.79 -12.94
N THR A 146 -9.11 2.77 -13.83
CA THR A 146 -10.34 3.45 -14.21
C THR A 146 -10.45 3.40 -15.72
N ALA A 147 -11.53 2.79 -16.21
CA ALA A 147 -11.91 2.85 -17.61
C ALA A 147 -12.95 3.96 -17.81
N THR A 148 -12.75 4.79 -18.83
CA THR A 148 -13.64 5.90 -19.17
C THR A 148 -14.26 5.71 -20.55
N ASP A 149 -15.58 5.76 -20.63
CA ASP A 149 -16.39 5.72 -21.86
C ASP A 149 -17.19 7.03 -21.99
N GLY A 150 -16.54 8.08 -22.48
CA GLY A 150 -17.13 9.42 -22.56
C GLY A 150 -17.47 10.00 -21.18
N ALA A 151 -18.74 9.85 -20.75
CA ALA A 151 -19.23 10.32 -19.45
C ALA A 151 -19.30 9.22 -18.39
N ASP A 152 -19.23 7.95 -18.79
CA ASP A 152 -19.28 6.81 -17.88
C ASP A 152 -17.87 6.46 -17.40
N THR A 153 -17.69 6.29 -16.10
CA THR A 153 -16.43 5.84 -15.50
C THR A 153 -16.63 4.54 -14.75
N PHE A 154 -15.74 3.57 -14.98
CA PHE A 154 -15.74 2.28 -14.31
C PHE A 154 -14.41 2.05 -13.61
N ASN A 155 -14.45 2.03 -12.28
CA ASN A 155 -13.28 1.78 -11.44
C ASN A 155 -13.21 0.30 -11.11
N PHE A 156 -12.02 -0.29 -11.24
CA PHE A 156 -11.77 -1.67 -10.89
C PHE A 156 -10.42 -1.83 -10.20
N GLN A 157 -10.33 -2.86 -9.36
CA GLN A 157 -9.10 -3.21 -8.67
C GLN A 157 -8.84 -4.71 -8.75
N HIS A 158 -7.56 -5.09 -8.86
CA HIS A 158 -7.15 -6.48 -8.92
C HIS A 158 -5.78 -6.68 -8.28
N ASP A 159 -5.65 -7.72 -7.46
CA ASP A 159 -4.37 -8.10 -6.88
C ASP A 159 -3.60 -8.97 -7.89
N LEU A 160 -2.35 -8.60 -8.13
CA LEU A 160 -1.44 -9.20 -9.08
C LEU A 160 -0.30 -9.89 -8.33
N TRP A 161 0.10 -11.06 -8.82
CA TRP A 161 1.29 -11.76 -8.34
C TRP A 161 2.29 -11.92 -9.47
N THR A 162 3.45 -11.29 -9.33
CA THR A 162 4.58 -11.43 -10.25
C THR A 162 5.58 -12.42 -9.63
N LYS A 163 6.13 -13.31 -10.46
CA LYS A 163 7.10 -14.33 -10.04
C LYS A 163 8.51 -13.93 -10.44
#